data_AF-A0A7C4LIW5-F1
#
_entry.id   AF-A0A7C4LIW5-F1
#
_cell.length_a   1.000
_cell.length_b   1.000
_cell.length_c   1.000
_cell.angle_alpha   90.00
_cell.angle_beta   90.00
_cell.angle_gamma   90.00
#
_symmetry.space_group_name_H-M   'P 1'
#
loop_
_entity.id
_entity.type
_entity.pdbx_description
1 polymer ?
#
loop_
_entity_poly.entity_id
_entity_poly.type
_entity_poly.pdbx_seq_one_letter_code
_entity_poly.pdbx_strand_id
1 'polypeptide(L)'
;MSDSFVLSRRLSDAVLVYLVTTGLVLADELSEFGKTLVAAVQEELQIDAALFDVKLSSVVERPRRFVAGTELVLVCPGLADERRNELETRFVELARSFPGGEKWLANNAVVVSTVPPGGEVRGQDKQMVERLISALQHDLELSSETRGAVVREIRFAPLQNGRIALQLSGQIVARSQYDLVEAAVAERLNADPEWRRERHRLVISTELLKLQQTNPAAARRYFQEAVESFKKGQYADADKWFSYAIAEAPADELYPLWKIVTAVALDDVERAKQRLMVHLRHNPNGGFRSRLVAPHFERVQGPLREKVHKLEREVLADLAEPQP
;
A
#
# COMPACT_ATOMS: atom_id res chain seq x y z
N MET A 1 2.94 35.19 10.85
CA MET A 1 3.69 34.32 11.78
C MET A 1 2.67 33.68 12.69
N SER A 2 2.31 32.44 12.40
CA SER A 2 1.39 31.64 13.21
C SER A 2 2.16 30.40 13.61
N ASP A 3 2.67 30.44 14.84
CA ASP A 3 3.41 29.36 15.47
C ASP A 3 2.46 28.18 15.69
N SER A 4 2.83 27.03 15.14
CA SER A 4 2.20 25.75 15.46
C SER A 4 3.06 25.06 16.52
N PHE A 5 2.57 25.03 17.75
CA PHE A 5 3.15 24.29 18.85
C PHE A 5 3.01 22.78 18.59
N VAL A 6 4.14 22.10 18.40
CA VAL A 6 4.21 20.63 18.40
C VAL A 6 4.30 20.18 19.87
N LEU A 7 3.15 19.83 20.46
CA LEU A 7 3.11 19.11 21.73
C LEU A 7 3.55 17.65 21.48
N SER A 8 4.86 17.41 21.58
CA SER A 8 5.44 16.07 21.65
C SER A 8 5.51 15.61 23.10
N ARG A 9 4.40 15.11 23.64
CA ARG A 9 4.41 14.30 24.88
C ARG A 9 3.51 13.08 24.69
N ARG A 10 4.16 11.90 24.66
CA ARG A 10 3.65 10.52 24.78
C ARG A 10 2.14 10.33 24.47
N LEU A 11 1.84 10.17 23.18
CA LEU A 11 0.53 9.69 22.67
C LEU A 11 0.48 8.15 22.57
N SER A 12 1.28 7.41 23.32
CA SER A 12 1.31 5.94 23.26
C SER A 12 0.01 5.28 23.71
N ASP A 13 -0.86 6.01 24.41
CA ASP A 13 -2.06 5.50 25.08
C ASP A 13 -3.32 6.31 24.73
N ALA A 14 -3.29 7.11 23.65
CA ALA A 14 -4.42 7.94 23.26
C ALA A 14 -5.48 7.15 22.48
N VAL A 15 -6.72 7.16 22.97
CA VAL A 15 -7.89 6.60 22.29
C VAL A 15 -8.61 7.73 21.53
N LEU A 16 -8.62 7.64 20.19
CA LEU A 16 -9.40 8.54 19.35
C LEU A 16 -10.74 7.91 19.03
N VAL A 17 -11.85 8.62 19.28
CA VAL A 17 -13.18 8.13 18.90
C VAL A 17 -13.71 8.95 17.75
N TYR A 18 -13.90 8.29 16.60
CA TYR A 18 -14.52 8.87 15.43
C TYR A 18 -15.98 8.43 15.36
N LEU A 19 -16.89 9.39 15.32
CA LEU A 19 -18.26 9.13 14.92
C LEU A 19 -18.34 9.43 13.42
N VAL A 20 -18.42 8.39 12.60
CA VAL A 20 -18.50 8.51 11.14
C VAL A 20 -19.96 8.32 10.74
N THR A 21 -20.69 9.43 10.67
CA THR A 21 -22.08 9.41 10.19
C THR A 21 -22.10 9.40 8.67
N THR A 22 -22.36 8.24 8.05
CA THR A 22 -22.72 8.17 6.62
C THR A 22 -24.23 8.34 6.44
N GLY A 23 -24.76 9.50 6.83
CA GLY A 23 -26.20 9.76 6.70
C GLY A 23 -26.67 11.06 7.34
N LEU A 24 -27.88 11.47 6.95
CA LEU A 24 -28.58 12.62 7.52
C LEU A 24 -29.31 12.20 8.79
N VAL A 25 -28.84 12.72 9.92
CA VAL A 25 -29.51 12.59 11.21
C VAL A 25 -29.60 14.01 11.82
N LEU A 26 -30.69 14.29 12.53
CA LEU A 26 -30.86 15.55 13.24
C LEU A 26 -29.70 15.72 14.24
N ALA A 27 -28.90 16.77 14.04
CA ALA A 27 -27.64 17.00 14.72
C ALA A 27 -27.76 17.06 16.25
N ASP A 28 -28.95 17.44 16.77
CA ASP A 28 -29.16 17.69 18.19
C ASP A 28 -29.32 16.40 19.01
N GLU A 29 -30.02 15.37 18.49
CA GLU A 29 -30.26 14.11 19.21
C GLU A 29 -29.03 13.17 19.21
N LEU A 30 -28.28 13.13 18.11
CA LEU A 30 -27.00 12.40 18.03
C LEU A 30 -25.89 13.09 18.83
N SER A 31 -25.96 14.41 18.98
CA SER A 31 -25.03 15.18 19.80
C SER A 31 -25.14 14.77 21.26
N GLU A 32 -26.35 14.71 21.84
CA GLU A 32 -26.49 14.29 23.24
C GLU A 32 -26.19 12.81 23.43
N PHE A 33 -26.82 11.91 22.68
CA PHE A 33 -26.57 10.47 22.81
C PHE A 33 -25.10 10.11 22.60
N GLY A 34 -24.47 10.67 21.55
CA GLY A 34 -23.05 10.47 21.27
C GLY A 34 -22.14 11.03 22.36
N LYS A 35 -22.44 12.21 22.92
CA LYS A 35 -21.70 12.79 24.06
C LYS A 35 -21.86 11.97 25.33
N THR A 36 -23.07 11.49 25.64
CA THR A 36 -23.33 10.67 26.82
C THR A 36 -22.67 9.32 26.71
N LEU A 37 -22.73 8.69 25.53
CA LEU A 37 -22.06 7.42 25.26
C LEU A 37 -20.54 7.58 25.35
N VAL A 38 -19.98 8.64 24.77
CA VAL A 38 -18.54 8.95 24.90
C VAL A 38 -18.13 9.20 26.35
N ALA A 39 -18.90 9.98 27.11
CA ALA A 39 -18.62 10.27 28.52
C ALA A 39 -18.65 8.99 29.37
N ALA A 40 -19.63 8.11 29.13
CA ALA A 40 -19.73 6.83 29.82
C ALA A 40 -18.58 5.87 29.47
N VAL A 41 -18.11 5.89 28.22
CA VAL A 41 -16.91 5.14 27.79
C VAL A 41 -15.64 5.69 28.43
N GLN A 42 -15.51 7.01 28.55
CA GLN A 42 -14.38 7.64 29.25
C GLN A 42 -14.34 7.22 30.72
N GLU A 43 -15.50 7.23 31.39
CA GLU A 43 -15.64 6.86 32.80
C GLU A 43 -15.33 5.38 33.04
N GLU A 44 -15.95 4.49 32.26
CA GLU A 44 -15.82 3.03 32.40
C GLU A 44 -14.38 2.55 32.14
N LEU A 45 -13.66 3.21 31.25
CA LEU A 45 -12.30 2.82 30.83
C LEU A 45 -11.19 3.52 31.61
N GLN A 46 -11.53 4.46 32.50
CA GLN A 46 -10.59 5.29 33.24
C GLN A 46 -9.54 5.97 32.35
N ILE A 47 -9.92 6.34 31.12
CA ILE A 47 -9.01 6.97 30.17
C ILE A 47 -8.93 8.46 30.51
N ASP A 48 -7.71 8.98 30.66
CA ASP A 48 -7.48 10.40 30.96
C ASP A 48 -8.12 11.28 29.86
N ALA A 49 -8.91 12.27 30.26
CA ALA A 49 -9.63 13.16 29.35
C ALA A 49 -8.69 13.93 28.41
N ALA A 50 -7.42 14.11 28.80
CA ALA A 50 -6.38 14.72 27.96
C ALA A 50 -5.93 13.85 26.77
N LEU A 51 -6.25 12.55 26.79
CA LEU A 51 -5.89 11.56 25.76
C LEU A 51 -7.04 11.25 24.79
N PHE A 52 -8.17 11.96 24.92
CA PHE A 52 -9.41 11.67 24.22
C PHE A 52 -9.79 12.86 23.32
N ASP A 53 -9.62 12.72 22.00
CA ASP A 53 -10.06 13.72 21.02
C ASP A 53 -11.29 13.17 20.27
N VAL A 54 -12.46 13.77 20.50
CA VAL A 54 -13.72 13.38 19.85
C VAL A 54 -13.91 14.26 18.62
N LYS A 55 -13.60 13.73 17.44
CA LYS A 55 -13.90 14.41 16.19
C LYS A 55 -15.21 13.89 15.60
N LEU A 56 -16.27 14.69 15.76
CA LEU A 56 -17.52 14.55 15.02
C LEU A 56 -17.30 15.12 13.61
N SER A 57 -17.00 14.27 12.64
CA SER A 57 -16.92 14.67 11.23
C SER A 57 -18.23 14.33 10.54
N SER A 58 -19.05 15.35 10.24
CA SER A 58 -20.23 15.20 9.37
C SER A 58 -19.86 15.52 7.92
N VAL A 59 -20.14 14.60 7.00
CA VAL A 59 -20.13 14.91 5.56
C VAL A 59 -21.54 15.36 5.21
N VAL A 60 -21.74 16.67 5.04
CA VAL A 60 -23.06 17.27 4.81
C VAL A 60 -23.25 17.59 3.32
N GLU A 61 -24.18 16.91 2.66
CA GLU A 61 -24.88 17.42 1.47
C GLU A 61 -26.40 17.46 1.73
N ARG A 62 -27.06 18.51 1.23
CA ARG A 62 -28.42 18.95 1.63
C ARG A 62 -29.55 17.95 1.29
N PRO A 63 -30.69 17.94 2.03
CA PRO A 63 -31.49 16.72 2.22
C PRO A 63 -32.90 16.71 1.60
N ARG A 64 -33.47 15.50 1.41
CA ARG A 64 -34.89 15.13 1.68
C ARG A 64 -35.06 13.61 1.92
N ARG A 65 -34.52 13.03 3.02
CA ARG A 65 -35.02 11.80 3.76
C ARG A 65 -33.93 11.20 4.67
N PHE A 66 -34.37 10.54 5.75
CA PHE A 66 -33.53 9.72 6.66
C PHE A 66 -33.00 8.48 5.94
N VAL A 67 -31.71 8.17 6.08
CA VAL A 67 -31.06 6.95 5.57
C VAL A 67 -30.26 6.30 6.70
N ALA A 68 -30.38 4.97 6.84
CA ALA A 68 -29.66 4.14 7.80
C ALA A 68 -28.15 4.07 7.49
N GLY A 69 -27.33 3.74 8.50
CA GLY A 69 -25.89 3.49 8.36
C GLY A 69 -25.00 4.58 8.97
N THR A 70 -24.97 4.70 10.29
CA THR A 70 -23.90 5.42 11.00
C THR A 70 -22.91 4.39 11.54
N GLU A 71 -21.62 4.58 11.29
CA GLU A 71 -20.56 3.76 11.89
C GLU A 71 -19.89 4.55 13.00
N LEU A 72 -19.76 3.93 14.17
CA LEU A 72 -18.99 4.51 15.25
C LEU A 72 -17.65 3.77 15.30
N VAL A 73 -16.58 4.49 14.92
CA VAL A 73 -15.23 3.95 14.79
C VAL A 73 -14.40 4.39 15.98
N LEU A 74 -14.17 3.48 16.93
CA LEU A 74 -13.21 3.69 18.02
C LEU A 74 -11.80 3.38 17.49
N VAL A 75 -10.94 4.38 17.40
CA VAL A 75 -9.55 4.26 16.95
C VAL A 75 -8.63 4.20 18.17
N CYS A 76 -8.21 3.00 18.55
CA CYS A 76 -7.33 2.76 19.71
C CYS A 76 -5.95 2.27 19.27
N PRO A 77 -5.05 3.14 18.79
CA PRO A 77 -3.73 2.73 18.34
C PRO A 77 -2.93 2.08 19.49
N GLY A 78 -2.29 0.95 19.22
CA GLY A 78 -1.44 0.23 20.19
C GLY A 78 -2.18 -0.69 21.16
N LEU A 79 -3.49 -0.86 21.01
CA LEU A 79 -4.29 -1.69 21.90
C LEU A 79 -4.23 -3.18 21.50
N ALA A 80 -3.85 -4.05 22.44
CA ALA A 80 -3.81 -5.50 22.23
C ALA A 80 -5.19 -6.07 21.87
N ASP A 81 -5.25 -7.11 21.03
CA ASP A 81 -6.50 -7.64 20.47
C ASP A 81 -7.50 -8.12 21.54
N GLU A 82 -7.01 -8.68 22.64
CA GLU A 82 -7.83 -9.11 23.77
C GLU A 82 -8.56 -7.92 24.42
N ARG A 83 -7.83 -6.82 24.65
CA ARG A 83 -8.42 -5.57 25.15
C ARG A 83 -9.33 -4.91 24.13
N ARG A 84 -9.09 -5.12 22.83
CA ARG A 84 -9.92 -4.57 21.75
C ARG A 84 -11.30 -5.21 21.73
N ASN A 85 -11.36 -6.53 21.80
CA ASN A 85 -12.61 -7.29 21.86
C ASN A 85 -13.39 -6.99 23.14
N GLU A 86 -12.69 -6.85 24.28
CA GLU A 86 -13.29 -6.41 25.54
C GLU A 86 -13.91 -5.02 25.39
N LEU A 87 -13.20 -4.08 24.78
CA LEU A 87 -13.68 -2.72 24.50
C LEU A 87 -14.91 -2.69 23.60
N GLU A 88 -14.89 -3.45 22.49
CA GLU A 88 -16.03 -3.55 21.58
C GLU A 88 -17.25 -4.12 22.30
N THR A 89 -17.07 -5.20 23.08
CA THR A 89 -18.13 -5.85 23.85
C THR A 89 -18.73 -4.89 24.87
N ARG A 90 -17.89 -4.24 25.69
CA ARG A 90 -18.34 -3.26 26.68
C ARG A 90 -19.06 -2.08 26.03
N PHE A 91 -18.59 -1.62 24.88
CA PHE A 91 -19.24 -0.53 24.17
C PHE A 91 -20.64 -0.92 23.69
N VAL A 92 -20.80 -2.14 23.15
CA VAL A 92 -22.11 -2.68 22.76
C VAL A 92 -23.04 -2.82 23.96
N GLU A 93 -22.54 -3.33 25.09
CA GLU A 93 -23.31 -3.45 26.34
C GLU A 93 -23.76 -2.08 26.86
N LEU A 94 -22.84 -1.12 26.87
CA LEU A 94 -23.10 0.24 27.29
C LEU A 94 -24.11 0.93 26.36
N ALA A 95 -23.96 0.77 25.04
CA ALA A 95 -24.92 1.29 24.07
C ALA A 95 -26.32 0.72 24.30
N ARG A 96 -26.46 -0.59 24.62
CA ARG A 96 -27.77 -1.20 24.96
C ARG A 96 -28.38 -0.63 26.23
N SER A 97 -27.57 -0.16 27.18
CA SER A 97 -28.06 0.36 28.46
C SER A 97 -28.79 1.70 28.36
N PHE A 98 -28.59 2.44 27.25
CA PHE A 98 -29.25 3.72 27.01
C PHE A 98 -30.65 3.58 26.37
N PRO A 99 -31.60 4.48 26.69
CA PRO A 99 -32.89 4.54 26.00
C PRO A 99 -32.72 4.70 24.48
N GLY A 100 -33.24 3.73 23.71
CA GLY A 100 -33.10 3.70 22.24
C GLY A 100 -31.82 3.03 21.73
N GLY A 101 -30.95 2.56 22.64
CA GLY A 101 -29.69 1.88 22.35
C GLY A 101 -29.80 0.65 21.45
N GLU A 102 -30.75 -0.24 21.74
CA GLU A 102 -30.99 -1.42 20.88
C GLU A 102 -31.41 -1.04 19.46
N LYS A 103 -32.29 -0.03 19.33
CA LYS A 103 -32.74 0.48 18.03
C LYS A 103 -31.58 1.16 17.28
N TRP A 104 -30.66 1.81 18.00
CA TRP A 104 -29.46 2.38 17.42
C TRP A 104 -28.51 1.28 16.93
N LEU A 105 -28.19 0.28 17.75
CA LEU A 105 -27.33 -0.85 17.36
C LEU A 105 -27.91 -1.68 16.20
N ALA A 106 -29.24 -1.78 16.10
CA ALA A 106 -29.89 -2.47 14.98
C ALA A 106 -29.62 -1.80 13.62
N ASN A 107 -29.22 -0.53 13.60
CA ASN A 107 -29.01 0.26 12.39
C ASN A 107 -27.57 0.73 12.19
N ASN A 108 -26.67 0.43 13.14
CA ASN A 108 -25.33 1.01 13.22
C ASN A 108 -24.32 -0.03 13.67
N ALA A 109 -23.16 -0.07 13.03
CA ALA A 109 -22.04 -0.93 13.44
C ALA A 109 -21.11 -0.18 14.39
N VAL A 110 -20.67 -0.87 15.43
CA VAL A 110 -19.56 -0.43 16.30
C VAL A 110 -18.31 -1.09 15.74
N VAL A 111 -17.31 -0.29 15.34
CA VAL A 111 -16.05 -0.81 14.80
C VAL A 111 -14.92 -0.28 15.66
N VAL A 112 -14.18 -1.17 16.32
CA VAL A 112 -12.93 -0.78 16.97
C VAL A 112 -11.77 -0.99 15.99
N SER A 113 -11.26 0.10 15.43
CA SER A 113 -10.13 0.13 14.52
C SER A 113 -8.84 0.48 15.26
N THR A 114 -7.70 -0.02 14.80
CA THR A 114 -6.37 0.51 15.19
C THR A 114 -5.84 1.53 14.18
N VAL A 115 -6.49 1.64 13.02
CA VAL A 115 -6.07 2.49 11.91
C VAL A 115 -7.09 3.62 11.72
N PRO A 116 -6.68 4.90 11.81
CA PRO A 116 -7.61 6.02 11.60
C PRO A 116 -8.17 6.02 10.17
N PRO A 117 -9.46 6.35 9.97
CA PRO A 117 -10.01 6.59 8.63
C PRO A 117 -9.24 7.73 7.94
N GLY A 118 -8.61 7.43 6.80
CA GLY A 118 -7.79 8.42 6.07
C GLY A 118 -6.53 8.88 6.81
N GLY A 119 -6.13 8.19 7.88
CA GLY A 119 -4.92 8.50 8.63
C GLY A 119 -3.66 8.05 7.90
N GLU A 120 -2.62 8.89 7.95
CA GLU A 120 -1.26 8.43 7.68
C GLU A 120 -0.99 7.21 8.55
N VAL A 121 -0.58 6.11 7.91
CA VAL A 121 -0.06 4.94 8.60
C VAL A 121 1.20 5.39 9.36
N ARG A 122 1.18 5.38 10.70
CA ARG A 122 2.28 5.87 11.55
C ARG A 122 3.00 4.73 12.26
N GLY A 123 4.31 4.86 12.43
CA GLY A 123 5.12 3.90 13.21
C GLY A 123 5.37 2.58 12.47
N GLN A 124 5.22 1.46 13.18
CA GLN A 124 5.49 0.11 12.67
C GLN A 124 4.64 -0.25 11.45
N ASP A 125 3.39 0.23 11.40
CA ASP A 125 2.49 -0.02 10.29
C ASP A 125 3.01 0.61 8.98
N LYS A 126 3.73 1.74 9.05
CA LYS A 126 4.29 2.40 7.87
C LYS A 126 5.39 1.55 7.23
N GLN A 127 6.28 1.01 8.06
CA GLN A 127 7.33 0.10 7.61
C GLN A 127 6.74 -1.20 7.07
N MET A 128 5.67 -1.72 7.67
CA MET A 128 4.97 -2.90 7.16
C MET A 128 4.37 -2.64 5.76
N VAL A 129 3.76 -1.47 5.55
CA VAL A 129 3.20 -1.08 4.26
C VAL A 129 4.30 -0.82 3.22
N GLU A 130 5.39 -0.14 3.59
CA GLU A 130 6.53 0.08 2.70
C GLU A 130 7.19 -1.25 2.30
N ARG A 131 7.30 -2.21 3.23
CA ARG A 131 7.75 -3.60 2.94
C ARG A 131 6.79 -4.29 1.97
N LEU A 132 5.48 -4.18 2.19
CA LEU A 132 4.46 -4.75 1.31
C LEU A 132 4.53 -4.15 -0.10
N ILE A 133 4.63 -2.82 -0.22
CA ILE A 133 4.76 -2.13 -1.52
C ILE A 133 6.03 -2.57 -2.22
N SER A 134 7.16 -2.59 -1.52
CA SER A 134 8.46 -2.96 -2.10
C SER A 134 8.45 -4.41 -2.59
N ALA A 135 7.87 -5.31 -1.80
CA ALA A 135 7.70 -6.70 -2.15
C ALA A 135 6.74 -6.91 -3.34
N LEU A 136 5.59 -6.24 -3.30
CA LEU A 136 4.63 -6.28 -4.40
C LEU A 136 5.24 -5.75 -5.69
N GLN A 137 5.94 -4.61 -5.63
CA GLN A 137 6.61 -4.05 -6.81
C GLN A 137 7.68 -4.99 -7.35
N HIS A 138 8.38 -5.73 -6.48
CA HIS A 138 9.30 -6.77 -6.91
C HIS A 138 8.57 -7.93 -7.63
N ASP A 139 7.46 -8.43 -7.06
CA ASP A 139 6.69 -9.53 -7.65
C ASP A 139 6.09 -9.11 -9.01
N LEU A 140 5.56 -7.88 -9.11
CA LEU A 140 5.04 -7.31 -10.35
C LEU A 140 6.12 -7.09 -11.42
N GLU A 141 7.37 -6.82 -11.02
CA GLU A 141 8.51 -6.73 -11.95
C GLU A 141 8.95 -8.10 -12.48
N LEU A 142 8.71 -9.17 -11.71
CA LEU A 142 9.06 -10.53 -12.09
C LEU A 142 7.97 -11.23 -12.92
N SER A 143 6.77 -10.63 -13.04
CA SER A 143 5.75 -11.10 -13.96
C SER A 143 5.76 -10.30 -15.27
N SER A 144 5.78 -11.03 -16.39
CA SER A 144 5.70 -10.42 -17.72
C SER A 144 4.32 -9.85 -18.02
N GLU A 145 3.27 -10.44 -17.46
CA GLU A 145 1.89 -10.04 -17.66
C GLU A 145 1.60 -8.71 -16.96
N THR A 146 2.30 -8.44 -15.85
CA THR A 146 2.23 -7.16 -15.11
C THR A 146 3.33 -6.19 -15.49
N ARG A 147 4.08 -6.43 -16.57
CA ARG A 147 5.16 -5.53 -17.00
C ARG A 147 4.60 -4.12 -17.25
N GLY A 148 5.23 -3.12 -16.62
CA GLY A 148 4.79 -1.72 -16.66
C GLY A 148 3.78 -1.32 -15.59
N ALA A 149 3.21 -2.28 -14.85
CA ALA A 149 2.42 -1.97 -13.67
C ALA A 149 3.33 -1.44 -12.56
N VAL A 150 2.92 -0.34 -11.92
CA VAL A 150 3.62 0.24 -10.77
C VAL A 150 2.59 0.58 -9.70
N VAL A 151 2.78 0.01 -8.51
CA VAL A 151 2.02 0.38 -7.32
C VAL A 151 2.87 1.37 -6.53
N ARG A 152 2.38 2.61 -6.38
CA ARG A 152 3.13 3.70 -5.75
C ARG A 152 2.76 3.87 -4.28
N GLU A 153 1.50 3.63 -3.95
CA GLU A 153 0.97 3.86 -2.61
C GLU A 153 -0.14 2.85 -2.34
N ILE A 154 -0.24 2.42 -1.09
CA ILE A 154 -1.34 1.61 -0.56
C ILE A 154 -1.99 2.41 0.56
N ARG A 155 -3.28 2.66 0.44
CA ARG A 155 -4.09 3.35 1.47
C ARG A 155 -5.07 2.39 2.10
N PHE A 156 -5.40 2.65 3.36
CA PHE A 156 -6.44 1.93 4.08
C PHE A 156 -7.67 2.81 4.19
N ALA A 157 -8.80 2.32 3.71
CA ALA A 157 -10.09 2.98 3.84
C ALA A 157 -11.06 2.03 4.54
N PRO A 158 -11.69 2.42 5.66
CA PRO A 158 -12.73 1.60 6.28
C PRO A 158 -13.93 1.45 5.35
N LEU A 159 -14.57 0.29 5.39
CA LEU A 159 -15.81 -0.04 4.68
C LEU A 159 -16.96 -0.21 5.67
N GLN A 160 -18.19 0.02 5.19
CA GLN A 160 -19.46 0.02 5.96
C GLN A 160 -19.81 -1.30 6.68
N ASN A 161 -19.00 -2.34 6.54
CA ASN A 161 -19.18 -3.66 7.13
C ASN A 161 -18.04 -4.05 8.06
N GLY A 162 -17.28 -3.08 8.58
CA GLY A 162 -16.12 -3.31 9.44
C GLY A 162 -14.91 -3.93 8.72
N ARG A 163 -14.95 -4.05 7.38
CA ARG A 163 -13.81 -4.43 6.55
C ARG A 163 -12.95 -3.20 6.23
N ILE A 164 -11.73 -3.45 5.82
CA ILE A 164 -10.75 -2.42 5.44
C ILE A 164 -10.43 -2.61 3.97
N ALA A 165 -10.73 -1.61 3.15
CA ALA A 165 -10.28 -1.55 1.77
C ALA A 165 -8.79 -1.17 1.72
N LEU A 166 -8.01 -2.02 1.07
CA LEU A 166 -6.62 -1.79 0.71
C LEU A 166 -6.61 -1.19 -0.70
N GLN A 167 -6.62 0.14 -0.75
CA GLN A 167 -6.70 0.91 -1.99
C GLN A 167 -5.32 1.07 -2.60
N LEU A 168 -5.11 0.45 -3.76
CA LEU A 168 -3.87 0.51 -4.52
C LEU A 168 -3.89 1.71 -5.45
N SER A 169 -2.93 2.62 -5.29
CA SER A 169 -2.74 3.74 -6.22
C SER A 169 -1.45 3.57 -7.00
N GLY A 170 -1.51 3.90 -8.28
CA GLY A 170 -0.44 3.57 -9.21
C GLY A 170 -0.86 3.68 -10.66
N GLN A 171 -0.15 2.96 -11.52
CA GLN A 171 -0.39 2.94 -12.95
C GLN A 171 -0.33 1.52 -13.50
N ILE A 172 -1.12 1.28 -14.54
CA ILE A 172 -1.12 0.07 -15.34
C ILE A 172 -1.20 0.46 -16.83
N VAL A 173 -0.80 -0.45 -17.71
CA VAL A 173 -0.76 -0.20 -19.16
C VAL A 173 -1.84 -0.96 -19.92
N ALA A 174 -2.42 -2.00 -19.32
CA ALA A 174 -3.54 -2.75 -19.89
C ALA A 174 -4.61 -3.04 -18.84
N ARG A 175 -5.89 -3.06 -19.24
CA ARG A 175 -6.99 -3.36 -18.32
C ARG A 175 -6.91 -4.77 -17.73
N SER A 176 -6.36 -5.74 -18.47
CA SER A 176 -6.12 -7.08 -17.96
C SER A 176 -5.17 -7.12 -16.76
N GLN A 177 -4.40 -6.05 -16.50
CA GLN A 177 -3.49 -5.97 -15.36
C GLN A 177 -4.18 -5.64 -14.04
N TYR A 178 -5.44 -5.18 -14.03
CA TYR A 178 -6.16 -4.95 -12.77
C TYR A 178 -6.26 -6.24 -11.96
N ASP A 179 -6.77 -7.30 -12.59
CA ASP A 179 -6.97 -8.61 -11.94
C ASP A 179 -5.64 -9.26 -11.55
N LEU A 180 -4.60 -9.08 -12.38
CA LEU A 180 -3.26 -9.63 -12.11
C LEU A 180 -2.58 -8.92 -10.92
N VAL A 181 -2.72 -7.59 -10.82
CA VAL A 181 -2.20 -6.84 -9.67
C VAL A 181 -2.97 -7.23 -8.40
N GLU A 182 -4.29 -7.37 -8.49
CA GLU A 182 -5.12 -7.82 -7.37
C GLU A 182 -4.71 -9.23 -6.89
N ALA A 183 -4.51 -10.17 -7.82
CA ALA A 183 -4.06 -11.52 -7.51
C ALA A 183 -2.67 -11.51 -6.85
N ALA A 184 -1.72 -10.73 -7.36
CA ALA A 184 -0.38 -10.60 -6.77
C ALA A 184 -0.43 -10.04 -5.35
N VAL A 185 -1.28 -9.03 -5.10
CA VAL A 185 -1.49 -8.49 -3.74
C VAL A 185 -2.09 -9.56 -2.82
N ALA A 186 -3.11 -10.29 -3.28
CA ALA A 186 -3.75 -11.34 -2.51
C ALA A 186 -2.77 -12.47 -2.16
N GLU A 187 -1.95 -12.91 -3.12
CA GLU A 187 -0.90 -13.88 -2.91
C GLU A 187 0.09 -13.40 -1.86
N ARG A 188 0.51 -12.12 -1.95
CA ARG A 188 1.48 -11.57 -0.99
C ARG A 188 0.93 -11.46 0.42
N LEU A 189 -0.31 -10.99 0.57
CA LEU A 189 -1.00 -10.94 1.86
C LEU A 189 -1.20 -12.35 2.44
N ASN A 190 -1.35 -13.38 1.60
CA ASN A 190 -1.42 -14.76 2.05
C ASN A 190 -0.04 -15.32 2.41
N ALA A 191 1.03 -14.92 1.74
CA ALA A 191 2.39 -15.38 2.04
C ALA A 191 2.92 -14.83 3.37
N ASP A 192 2.57 -13.58 3.69
CA ASP A 192 3.03 -12.90 4.91
C ASP A 192 2.21 -13.31 6.15
N PRO A 193 2.83 -13.91 7.20
CA PRO A 193 2.12 -14.31 8.41
C PRO A 193 1.42 -13.17 9.16
N GLU A 194 1.96 -11.94 9.10
CA GLU A 194 1.36 -10.77 9.76
C GLU A 194 0.02 -10.43 9.09
N TRP A 195 0.00 -10.37 7.77
CA TRP A 195 -1.19 -10.04 6.98
C TRP A 195 -2.20 -11.17 6.88
N ARG A 196 -1.75 -12.43 6.93
CA ARG A 196 -2.62 -13.61 6.82
C ARG A 196 -3.71 -13.64 7.90
N ARG A 197 -3.43 -13.11 9.09
CA ARG A 197 -4.40 -13.03 10.21
C ARG A 197 -5.54 -12.05 9.90
N GLU A 198 -5.22 -10.90 9.34
CA GLU A 198 -6.17 -9.82 9.03
C GLU A 198 -6.91 -10.01 7.70
N ARG A 199 -6.52 -11.00 6.87
CA ARG A 199 -7.02 -11.15 5.48
C ARG A 199 -8.54 -11.14 5.32
N HIS A 200 -9.27 -11.69 6.29
CA HIS A 200 -10.73 -11.80 6.23
C HIS A 200 -11.41 -10.43 6.33
N ARG A 201 -10.70 -9.45 6.89
CA ARG A 201 -11.13 -8.06 7.02
C ARG A 201 -10.68 -7.22 5.83
N LEU A 202 -9.68 -7.65 5.06
CA LEU A 202 -9.15 -6.88 3.94
C LEU A 202 -9.99 -7.08 2.68
N VAL A 203 -10.23 -5.99 1.95
CA VAL A 203 -10.76 -5.97 0.57
C VAL A 203 -9.73 -5.27 -0.29
N ILE A 204 -9.18 -5.93 -1.30
CA ILE A 204 -8.25 -5.27 -2.22
C ILE A 204 -9.08 -4.40 -3.17
N SER A 205 -8.68 -3.15 -3.35
CA SER A 205 -9.33 -2.22 -4.28
C SER A 205 -8.29 -1.68 -5.24
N THR A 206 -8.51 -1.91 -6.53
CA THR A 206 -7.65 -1.47 -7.63
C THR A 206 -8.17 -0.19 -8.30
N GLU A 207 -9.24 0.42 -7.77
CA GLU A 207 -9.94 1.57 -8.36
C GLU A 207 -9.07 2.82 -8.53
N LEU A 208 -8.02 2.96 -7.71
CA LEU A 208 -7.08 4.08 -7.78
C LEU A 208 -5.87 3.81 -8.70
N LEU A 209 -5.77 2.61 -9.29
CA LEU A 209 -4.81 2.36 -10.36
C LEU A 209 -5.29 3.04 -11.64
N LYS A 210 -4.41 3.84 -12.25
CA LYS A 210 -4.73 4.56 -13.47
C LYS A 210 -4.25 3.80 -14.68
N LEU A 211 -5.15 3.56 -15.64
CA LEU A 211 -4.75 3.12 -16.97
C LEU A 211 -4.01 4.27 -17.66
N GLN A 212 -2.70 4.15 -17.77
CA GLN A 212 -1.83 5.14 -18.37
C GLN A 212 -1.43 4.70 -19.77
N GLN A 213 -1.60 5.59 -20.75
CA GLN A 213 -1.04 5.36 -22.08
C GLN A 213 0.48 5.51 -22.03
N THR A 214 1.18 4.65 -22.76
CA THR A 214 2.63 4.71 -22.87
C THR A 214 3.08 6.06 -23.42
N ASN A 215 4.10 6.65 -22.81
CA ASN A 215 4.69 7.91 -23.23
C ASN A 215 6.20 7.73 -23.51
N PRO A 216 6.59 7.36 -24.75
CA PRO A 216 7.98 7.14 -25.10
C PRO A 216 8.89 8.36 -24.95
N ALA A 217 8.34 9.58 -24.96
CA ALA A 217 9.12 10.79 -24.72
C ALA A 217 9.47 10.94 -23.23
N ALA A 218 8.51 10.70 -22.34
CA ALA A 218 8.74 10.66 -20.90
C ALA A 218 9.69 9.52 -20.51
N ALA A 219 9.51 8.33 -21.10
CA ALA A 219 10.40 7.18 -20.87
C ALA A 219 11.86 7.51 -21.21
N ARG A 220 12.11 8.15 -22.35
CA ARG A 220 13.45 8.58 -22.76
C ARG A 220 14.07 9.60 -21.81
N ARG A 221 13.27 10.54 -21.27
CA ARG A 221 13.75 11.50 -20.27
C ARG A 221 14.16 10.78 -18.98
N TYR A 222 13.31 9.92 -18.44
CA TYR A 222 13.63 9.14 -17.24
C TYR A 222 14.82 8.22 -17.45
N PHE A 223 14.95 7.62 -18.62
CA PHE A 223 16.13 6.82 -18.97
C PHE A 223 17.42 7.63 -18.97
N GLN A 224 17.40 8.87 -19.49
CA GLN A 224 18.56 9.76 -19.45
C GLN A 224 18.96 10.11 -18.01
N GLU A 225 17.99 10.45 -17.16
CA GLU A 225 18.20 10.72 -15.72
C GLU A 225 18.76 9.49 -14.99
N ALA A 226 18.27 8.29 -15.33
CA ALA A 226 18.76 7.03 -14.78
C ALA A 226 20.22 6.78 -15.16
N VAL A 227 20.58 6.95 -16.44
CA VAL A 227 21.96 6.79 -16.93
C VAL A 227 22.89 7.82 -16.32
N GLU A 228 22.44 9.06 -16.14
CA GLU A 228 23.24 10.10 -15.47
C GLU A 228 23.51 9.75 -14.01
N SER A 229 22.48 9.34 -13.27
CA SER A 229 22.59 8.89 -11.88
C SER A 229 23.53 7.68 -11.76
N PHE A 230 23.40 6.72 -12.67
CA PHE A 230 24.25 5.53 -12.73
C PHE A 230 25.73 5.90 -12.93
N LYS A 231 26.04 6.83 -13.86
CA LYS A 231 27.41 7.30 -14.09
C LYS A 231 28.03 8.01 -12.89
N LYS A 232 27.20 8.64 -12.05
CA LYS A 232 27.62 9.27 -10.79
C LYS A 232 27.79 8.27 -9.64
N GLY A 233 27.54 6.97 -9.87
CA GLY A 233 27.55 5.94 -8.82
C GLY A 233 26.30 5.96 -7.93
N GLN A 234 25.28 6.73 -8.26
CA GLN A 234 24.02 6.84 -7.51
C GLN A 234 23.07 5.72 -7.96
N TYR A 235 23.43 4.47 -7.68
CA TYR A 235 22.74 3.30 -8.23
C TYR A 235 21.30 3.14 -7.72
N ALA A 236 21.02 3.51 -6.47
CA ALA A 236 19.66 3.48 -5.92
C ALA A 236 18.73 4.46 -6.67
N ASP A 237 19.21 5.67 -6.96
CA ASP A 237 18.47 6.66 -7.75
C ASP A 237 18.31 6.18 -9.20
N ALA A 238 19.35 5.58 -9.78
CA ALA A 238 19.27 4.99 -11.11
C ALA A 238 18.19 3.89 -11.20
N ASP A 239 18.10 2.97 -10.23
CA ASP A 239 17.07 1.91 -10.21
C ASP A 239 15.66 2.52 -10.17
N LYS A 240 15.46 3.58 -9.38
CA LYS A 240 14.20 4.33 -9.32
C LYS A 240 13.85 4.96 -10.67
N TRP A 241 14.79 5.66 -11.31
CA TRP A 241 14.55 6.30 -12.61
C TRP A 241 14.30 5.29 -13.73
N PHE A 242 15.02 4.15 -13.74
CA PHE A 242 14.72 3.06 -14.69
C PHE A 242 13.32 2.49 -14.48
N SER A 243 12.85 2.40 -13.24
CA SER A 243 11.48 1.96 -12.94
C SER A 243 10.43 2.89 -13.55
N TYR A 244 10.67 4.21 -13.50
CA TYR A 244 9.80 5.18 -14.18
C TYR A 244 9.88 5.04 -15.71
N ALA A 245 11.07 4.83 -16.28
CA ALA A 245 11.22 4.61 -17.72
C ALA A 245 10.45 3.37 -18.21
N ILE A 246 10.57 2.24 -17.48
CA ILE A 246 9.82 1.00 -17.77
C ILE A 246 8.32 1.26 -17.73
N ALA A 247 7.84 2.01 -16.75
CA ALA A 247 6.41 2.22 -16.63
C ALA A 247 5.84 3.11 -17.74
N GLU A 248 6.62 4.08 -18.23
CA GLU A 248 6.22 4.92 -19.36
C GLU A 248 6.32 4.20 -20.72
N ALA A 249 7.18 3.18 -20.84
CA ALA A 249 7.33 2.38 -22.05
C ALA A 249 7.76 0.92 -21.74
N PRO A 250 6.83 0.05 -21.29
CA PRO A 250 7.16 -1.29 -20.81
C PRO A 250 7.56 -2.28 -21.89
N ALA A 251 7.29 -1.96 -23.16
CA ALA A 251 7.71 -2.76 -24.30
C ALA A 251 9.19 -2.56 -24.67
N ASP A 252 9.85 -1.52 -24.14
CA ASP A 252 11.26 -1.25 -24.43
C ASP A 252 12.16 -2.14 -23.57
N GLU A 253 12.83 -3.08 -24.22
CA GLU A 253 13.66 -4.10 -23.58
C GLU A 253 14.95 -3.54 -22.98
N LEU A 254 15.35 -2.33 -23.38
CA LEU A 254 16.57 -1.72 -22.88
C LEU A 254 16.46 -1.37 -21.39
N TYR A 255 15.31 -0.87 -20.94
CA TYR A 255 15.16 -0.38 -19.56
C TYR A 255 15.21 -1.50 -18.51
N PRO A 256 14.52 -2.66 -18.68
CA PRO A 256 14.66 -3.80 -17.77
C PRO A 256 16.10 -4.33 -17.68
N LEU A 257 16.82 -4.36 -18.80
CA LEU A 257 18.22 -4.79 -18.83
C LEU A 257 19.12 -3.84 -18.04
N TRP A 258 18.89 -2.54 -18.13
CA TRP A 258 19.61 -1.57 -17.29
C TRP A 258 19.26 -1.68 -15.80
N LYS A 259 18.04 -2.09 -15.42
CA LYS A 259 17.74 -2.44 -14.01
C LYS A 259 18.53 -3.66 -13.54
N ILE A 260 18.78 -4.64 -14.39
CA ILE A 260 19.63 -5.79 -14.06
C ILE A 260 21.07 -5.34 -13.82
N VAL A 261 21.63 -4.49 -14.71
CA VAL A 261 22.98 -3.92 -14.51
C VAL A 261 23.06 -3.12 -13.21
N THR A 262 22.02 -2.35 -12.89
CA THR A 262 21.96 -1.54 -11.66
C THR A 262 21.88 -2.41 -10.40
N ALA A 263 21.13 -3.52 -10.43
CA ALA A 263 21.10 -4.48 -9.34
C ALA A 263 22.47 -5.13 -9.09
N VAL A 264 23.20 -5.50 -10.15
CA VAL A 264 24.59 -6.00 -10.01
C VAL A 264 25.53 -4.92 -9.46
N ALA A 265 25.33 -3.65 -9.82
CA ALA A 265 26.12 -2.54 -9.28
C ALA A 265 25.86 -2.28 -7.79
N LEU A 266 24.64 -2.59 -7.31
CA LEU A 266 24.24 -2.58 -5.90
C LEU A 266 24.66 -3.84 -5.14
N ASP A 267 25.36 -4.79 -5.79
CA ASP A 267 25.70 -6.12 -5.27
C ASP A 267 24.47 -6.98 -4.89
N ASP A 268 23.30 -6.65 -5.45
CA ASP A 268 22.05 -7.41 -5.32
C ASP A 268 21.96 -8.45 -6.45
N VAL A 269 22.87 -9.44 -6.39
CA VAL A 269 23.06 -10.44 -7.45
C VAL A 269 21.84 -11.35 -7.60
N GLU A 270 21.20 -11.73 -6.50
CA GLU A 270 20.00 -12.58 -6.53
C GLU A 270 18.83 -11.91 -7.25
N ARG A 271 18.56 -10.63 -6.93
CA ARG A 271 17.52 -9.88 -7.64
C ARG A 271 17.86 -9.67 -9.10
N ALA A 272 19.14 -9.43 -9.42
CA ALA A 272 19.61 -9.34 -10.80
C ALA A 272 19.38 -10.67 -11.55
N LYS A 273 19.66 -11.80 -10.91
CA LYS A 273 19.47 -13.16 -11.44
C LYS A 273 18.00 -13.42 -11.76
N GLN A 274 17.11 -13.16 -10.81
CA GLN A 274 15.67 -13.36 -10.98
C GLN A 274 15.11 -12.50 -12.12
N ARG A 275 15.46 -11.21 -12.15
CA ARG A 275 15.06 -10.30 -13.24
C ARG A 275 15.55 -10.79 -14.61
N LEU A 276 16.80 -11.23 -14.70
CA LEU A 276 17.38 -11.71 -15.94
C LEU A 276 16.75 -13.03 -16.40
N MET A 277 16.47 -13.94 -15.47
CA MET A 277 15.79 -15.21 -15.75
C MET A 277 14.39 -14.98 -16.32
N VAL A 278 13.61 -14.08 -15.71
CA VAL A 278 12.30 -13.67 -16.23
C VAL A 278 12.46 -13.04 -17.61
N HIS A 279 13.40 -12.11 -17.79
CA HIS A 279 13.62 -11.46 -19.08
C HIS A 279 13.94 -12.45 -20.19
N LEU A 280 14.87 -13.38 -19.96
CA LEU A 280 15.31 -14.37 -20.94
C LEU A 280 14.28 -15.47 -21.20
N ARG A 281 13.42 -15.81 -20.25
CA ARG A 281 12.27 -16.70 -20.51
C ARG A 281 11.29 -16.11 -21.53
N HIS A 282 11.09 -14.79 -21.48
CA HIS A 282 10.17 -14.09 -22.39
C HIS A 282 10.82 -13.70 -23.70
N ASN A 283 12.10 -13.35 -23.68
CA ASN A 283 12.89 -13.09 -24.87
C ASN A 283 14.22 -13.85 -24.80
N PRO A 284 14.26 -15.11 -25.26
CA PRO A 284 15.47 -15.94 -25.23
C PRO A 284 16.67 -15.35 -25.98
N ASN A 285 16.40 -14.46 -26.95
CA ASN A 285 17.43 -13.79 -27.75
C ASN A 285 17.73 -12.36 -27.26
N GLY A 286 17.04 -11.90 -26.21
CA GLY A 286 17.05 -10.53 -25.69
C GLY A 286 18.13 -10.23 -24.67
N GLY A 287 19.20 -11.03 -24.62
CA GLY A 287 20.30 -10.84 -23.67
C GLY A 287 21.15 -9.59 -23.92
N PHE A 288 22.16 -9.39 -23.09
CA PHE A 288 23.11 -8.27 -23.18
C PHE A 288 23.97 -8.29 -24.46
N ARG A 289 24.07 -9.47 -25.09
CA ARG A 289 24.75 -9.68 -26.37
C ARG A 289 23.86 -9.44 -27.59
N SER A 290 22.57 -9.17 -27.40
CA SER A 290 21.66 -8.89 -28.51
C SER A 290 22.12 -7.64 -29.26
N ARG A 291 21.88 -7.61 -30.59
CA ARG A 291 22.29 -6.48 -31.45
C ARG A 291 21.73 -5.13 -31.00
N LEU A 292 20.57 -5.14 -30.36
CA LEU A 292 19.90 -3.94 -29.84
C LEU A 292 20.57 -3.40 -28.57
N VAL A 293 21.08 -4.29 -27.71
CA VAL A 293 21.54 -3.93 -26.36
C VAL A 293 23.05 -3.74 -26.31
N ALA A 294 23.80 -4.54 -27.07
CA ALA A 294 25.26 -4.56 -27.03
C ALA A 294 25.90 -3.16 -27.14
N PRO A 295 25.50 -2.26 -28.08
CA PRO A 295 26.12 -0.93 -28.18
C PRO A 295 25.91 -0.05 -26.95
N HIS A 296 24.83 -0.26 -26.20
CA HIS A 296 24.54 0.46 -24.96
C HIS A 296 25.31 -0.13 -23.79
N PHE A 297 25.42 -1.46 -23.75
CA PHE A 297 26.07 -2.20 -22.69
C PHE A 297 27.60 -2.12 -22.74
N GLU A 298 28.20 -1.95 -23.92
CA GLU A 298 29.63 -1.75 -24.09
C GLU A 298 30.19 -0.55 -23.31
N ARG A 299 29.33 0.41 -22.95
CA ARG A 299 29.66 1.61 -22.18
C ARG A 299 29.73 1.37 -20.66
N VAL A 300 29.34 0.19 -20.18
CA VAL A 300 29.46 -0.21 -18.77
C VAL A 300 30.93 -0.48 -18.45
N GLN A 301 31.38 -0.08 -17.26
CA GLN A 301 32.77 -0.28 -16.81
C GLN A 301 33.15 -1.77 -16.80
N GLY A 302 34.40 -2.06 -17.20
CA GLY A 302 34.91 -3.42 -17.43
C GLY A 302 34.55 -4.45 -16.34
N PRO A 303 34.87 -4.20 -15.05
CA PRO A 303 34.57 -5.15 -13.98
C PRO A 303 33.07 -5.42 -13.80
N LEU A 304 32.23 -4.40 -13.89
CA LEU A 304 30.79 -4.54 -13.78
C LEU A 304 30.21 -5.28 -14.99
N ARG A 305 30.73 -4.99 -16.19
CA ARG A 305 30.37 -5.67 -17.44
C ARG A 305 30.68 -7.17 -17.37
N GLU A 306 31.84 -7.54 -16.82
CA GLU A 306 32.23 -8.94 -16.61
C GLU A 306 31.30 -9.64 -15.61
N LYS A 307 30.96 -9.00 -14.49
CA LYS A 307 29.99 -9.54 -13.51
C LYS A 307 28.64 -9.84 -14.18
N VAL A 308 28.12 -8.91 -14.97
CA VAL A 308 26.84 -9.07 -15.68
C VAL A 308 26.91 -10.19 -16.72
N HIS A 309 28.00 -10.31 -17.50
CA HIS A 309 28.16 -11.43 -18.43
C HIS A 309 28.34 -12.78 -17.75
N LYS A 310 28.94 -12.81 -16.56
CA LYS A 310 29.01 -14.02 -15.74
C LYS A 310 27.60 -14.43 -15.31
N LEU A 311 26.83 -13.49 -14.76
CA LEU A 311 25.44 -13.70 -14.37
C LEU A 311 24.56 -14.19 -15.55
N GLU A 312 24.71 -13.59 -16.73
CA GLU A 312 23.98 -14.00 -17.94
C GLU A 312 24.28 -15.45 -18.33
N ARG A 313 25.55 -15.88 -18.25
CA ARG A 313 25.92 -17.28 -18.51
C ARG A 313 25.33 -18.24 -17.48
N GLU A 314 25.36 -17.88 -16.21
CA GLU A 314 24.77 -18.68 -15.13
C GLU A 314 23.25 -18.85 -15.35
N VAL A 315 22.53 -17.77 -15.64
CA VAL A 315 21.09 -17.83 -15.92
C VAL A 315 20.78 -18.64 -17.18
N LEU A 316 21.57 -18.50 -18.25
CA LEU A 316 21.37 -19.29 -19.46
C LEU A 316 21.61 -20.79 -19.23
N ALA A 317 22.57 -21.15 -18.37
CA ALA A 317 22.79 -22.54 -17.97
C ALA A 317 21.59 -23.07 -17.17
N ASP A 318 21.12 -22.32 -16.17
CA ASP A 318 19.95 -22.68 -15.36
C ASP A 318 18.67 -22.85 -16.19
N LEU A 319 18.53 -22.06 -17.27
CA LEU A 319 17.39 -22.16 -18.20
C LEU A 319 17.51 -23.31 -19.20
N ALA A 320 18.71 -23.82 -19.45
CA ALA A 320 18.95 -24.94 -20.36
C ALA A 320 18.81 -26.31 -19.66
N GLU A 321 18.93 -26.35 -18.33
CA GLU A 321 18.69 -27.58 -17.56
C GLU A 321 17.20 -27.96 -17.59
N PRO A 322 16.86 -29.22 -17.94
CA PRO A 322 15.49 -29.69 -17.88
C PRO A 322 15.02 -29.63 -16.43
N GLN A 323 13.93 -28.89 -16.17
CA GLN A 323 13.34 -28.84 -14.83
C GLN A 323 12.83 -30.25 -14.46
N PRO A 324 13.21 -30.78 -13.28
CA PRO A 324 12.93 -32.16 -12.89
C PRO A 324 11.44 -32.47 -12.69
#